data_AF-A0A4Q3UWP7-F1
#
_entry.id   AF-A0A4Q3UWP7-F1
#
_cell.length_a   1.000
_cell.length_b   1.000
_cell.length_c   1.000
_cell.angle_alpha   90.00
_cell.angle_beta   90.00
_cell.angle_gamma   90.00
#
_symmetry.space_group_name_H-M   'P 1'
#
loop_
_entity.id
_entity.type
_entity.pdbx_description
1 polymer ?
#
loop_
_entity_poly.entity_id
_entity_poly.type
_entity_poly.pdbx_seq_one_letter_code
_entity_poly.pdbx_strand_id
1 'polypeptide(L)' 'FLDTEGPKDGFVTLDFNRAYNPPCAFTAFATCPLAPSVNHLSVAIPAGEKNYHLVDHRSTRT' A
#
# COMPACT_ATOMS: atom_id res chain seq x y z
N PHE A 1 -2.81 -1.08 0.03
CA PHE A 1 -3.98 -1.81 0.55
C PHE A 1 -4.01 -3.19 -0.06
N LEU A 2 -4.57 -4.15 0.65
CA LEU A 2 -4.68 -5.53 0.22
C LEU A 2 -6.06 -6.03 0.61
N ASP A 3 -6.82 -6.46 -0.39
CA ASP A 3 -8.11 -7.11 -0.18
C ASP A 3 -7.96 -8.60 -0.35
N THR A 4 -8.68 -9.37 0.46
CA THR A 4 -8.66 -10.84 0.42
C THR A 4 -10.07 -11.38 0.48
N GLU A 5 -10.24 -12.57 -0.07
CA GLU A 5 -11.46 -13.34 0.20
C GLU A 5 -11.49 -13.76 1.68
N GLY A 6 -12.65 -14.25 2.13
CA GLY A 6 -12.77 -14.87 3.44
C GLY A 6 -11.90 -16.12 3.58
N PRO A 7 -11.68 -16.60 4.82
CA PRO A 7 -10.88 -17.79 5.07
C PRO A 7 -11.40 -19.01 4.31
N LYS A 8 -10.48 -19.78 3.73
CA LYS A 8 -10.73 -21.11 3.17
C LYS A 8 -9.97 -22.12 4.02
N ASP A 9 -10.68 -23.10 4.55
CA ASP A 9 -10.12 -24.14 5.44
C ASP A 9 -9.33 -23.58 6.64
N GLY A 10 -9.75 -22.43 7.16
CA GLY A 10 -9.08 -21.75 8.29
C GLY A 10 -7.87 -20.89 7.90
N PHE A 11 -7.52 -20.80 6.62
CA PHE A 11 -6.41 -20.01 6.11
C PHE A 11 -6.88 -18.85 5.23
N VAL A 12 -6.12 -17.76 5.23
CA VAL A 12 -6.30 -16.63 4.31
C VAL A 12 -5.03 -16.51 3.48
N THR A 13 -5.17 -16.49 2.16
CA THR A 13 -4.05 -16.21 1.24
C THR A 13 -3.88 -14.70 1.11
N LEU A 14 -2.71 -14.20 1.52
CA LEU A 14 -2.31 -12.81 1.30
C LEU A 14 -1.49 -12.72 0.00
N ASP A 15 -2.13 -12.27 -1.09
CA ASP A 15 -1.45 -12.09 -2.38
C ASP A 15 -0.99 -10.64 -2.58
N PHE A 16 0.23 -10.36 -2.14
CA PHE A 16 0.83 -9.02 -2.28
C PHE A 16 1.04 -8.56 -3.73
N ASN A 17 0.96 -9.44 -4.73
CA ASN A 17 0.99 -9.01 -6.14
C ASN A 17 -0.24 -8.17 -6.51
N ARG A 18 -1.32 -8.26 -5.73
CA ARG A 18 -2.56 -7.52 -5.91
C ARG A 18 -2.69 -6.31 -4.98
N ALA A 19 -1.62 -5.98 -4.23
CA ALA A 19 -1.61 -4.79 -3.40
C ALA A 19 -1.68 -3.53 -4.27
N TYR A 20 -2.55 -2.58 -3.88
CA TYR A 20 -2.82 -1.35 -4.62
C TYR A 20 -2.72 -0.10 -3.74
N ASN A 21 -2.50 1.05 -4.37
CA ASN A 21 -2.42 2.33 -3.68
C ASN A 21 -3.82 2.94 -3.43
N PRO A 22 -4.09 3.51 -2.25
CA PRO A 22 -5.36 4.21 -2.00
C PRO A 22 -5.42 5.53 -2.80
N PRO A 23 -6.60 6.17 -2.94
CA PRO A 23 -6.72 7.45 -3.67
C PRO A 23 -5.77 8.55 -3.18
N CYS A 24 -5.46 8.60 -1.89
CA CYS A 24 -4.54 9.59 -1.31
C CYS A 24 -3.08 9.47 -1.80
N ALA A 25 -2.70 8.35 -2.43
CA ALA A 25 -1.41 8.22 -3.10
C ALA A 25 -1.32 9.02 -4.42
N PHE A 26 -2.46 9.48 -4.95
CA PHE A 26 -2.54 10.16 -6.24
C PHE A 26 -3.08 11.59 -6.14
N THR A 27 -3.64 11.98 -5.00
CA THR A 27 -4.21 13.32 -4.80
C THR A 27 -4.12 13.76 -3.35
N ALA A 28 -3.76 15.03 -3.14
CA ALA A 28 -3.73 15.67 -1.83
C ALA A 28 -5.13 15.94 -1.24
N PHE A 29 -6.18 15.80 -2.05
CA PHE A 29 -7.57 16.05 -1.63
C PHE A 29 -8.24 14.82 -0.98
N ALA A 30 -7.55 13.68 -0.90
CA ALA A 30 -8.05 12.47 -0.26
C ALA A 30 -7.30 12.17 1.04
N THR A 31 -8.04 11.80 2.08
CA THR A 31 -7.48 11.40 3.37
C THR A 31 -6.99 9.95 3.34
N CYS A 32 -5.75 9.70 3.79
CA CYS A 32 -5.23 8.34 3.92
C CYS A 32 -5.74 7.65 5.21
N PRO A 33 -6.23 6.40 5.13
CA PRO A 33 -6.28 5.52 6.29
C PRO A 33 -4.86 5.11 6.64
N LEU A 34 -4.42 5.39 7.88
CA LEU A 34 -3.12 4.93 8.36
C LEU A 34 -3.24 3.52 8.91
N ALA A 35 -2.34 2.64 8.47
CA ALA A 35 -2.23 1.31 9.03
C ALA A 35 -1.72 1.40 10.49
N PRO A 36 -2.25 0.57 11.41
CA PRO A 36 -1.68 0.47 12.75
C PRO A 36 -0.27 -0.13 12.68
N SER A 37 0.56 0.16 13.68
CA SER A 37 1.96 -0.27 13.71
C SER A 37 2.15 -1.78 13.61
N VAL A 38 1.20 -2.58 14.11
CA VAL A 38 1.22 -4.05 14.04
C VAL A 38 1.10 -4.58 12.60
N ASN A 39 0.66 -3.77 11.64
CA ASN A 39 0.61 -4.13 10.23
C ASN A 39 1.91 -3.79 9.48
N HIS A 40 2.96 -3.35 10.18
CA HIS A 40 4.26 -3.08 9.58
C HIS A 40 5.09 -4.36 9.56
N LEU A 41 5.42 -4.81 8.35
CA LEU A 41 6.28 -5.97 8.15
C LEU A 41 7.75 -5.52 8.13
N SER A 42 8.62 -6.28 8.80
CA SER A 42 10.07 -6.02 8.83
C SER A 42 10.79 -6.47 7.55
N VAL A 43 10.07 -7.07 6.62
CA VAL A 43 10.58 -7.61 5.37
C VAL A 43 10.10 -6.78 4.18
N ALA A 44 10.97 -6.65 3.18
CA ALA A 44 10.59 -6.00 1.93
C ALA A 44 9.68 -6.91 1.10
N ILE A 45 8.65 -6.31 0.49
CA ILE A 45 7.73 -6.98 -0.43
C ILE A 45 7.82 -6.28 -1.79
N PRO A 46 8.65 -6.77 -2.74
CA PRO A 46 8.87 -6.12 -4.02
C PRO A 46 7.76 -6.42 -5.06
N ALA A 47 6.51 -6.48 -4.61
CA ALA A 47 5.33 -6.85 -5.40
C ALA A 47 4.22 -5.79 -5.29
N GLY A 48 3.19 -5.91 -6.12
CA GLY A 48 2.07 -4.98 -6.17
C GLY A 48 2.34 -3.74 -7.03
N GLU A 49 1.49 -2.74 -6.88
CA GLU A 49 1.56 -1.48 -7.62
C GLU A 49 2.80 -0.64 -7.21
N LYS A 50 3.60 -0.19 -8.21
CA LYS A 50 4.86 0.53 -7.98
C LYS A 50 4.86 1.99 -8.45
N ASN A 51 3.90 2.37 -9.30
CA ASN A 51 3.88 3.68 -9.96
C ASN A 51 2.90 4.64 -9.26
N TYR A 52 3.28 5.11 -8.08
CA TYR A 52 2.61 6.26 -7.47
C TYR A 52 3.29 7.54 -7.97
N HIS A 53 2.50 8.52 -8.41
CA HIS A 53 3.05 9.80 -8.83
C HIS A 53 3.61 10.51 -7.59
N LEU A 54 4.93 10.48 -7.45
CA LEU A 54 5.62 11.48 -6.67
C LEU A 54 5.43 12.81 -7.41
N VAL A 55 4.64 13.72 -6.83
CA VAL A 55 5.11 15.10 -6.81
C VAL A 55 6.47 15.01 -6.13
N ASP A 56 7.53 15.11 -6.92
CA ASP A 56 8.90 15.04 -6.43
C ASP A 56 9.16 16.24 -5.50
N HIS A 57 8.86 16.08 -4.22
CA HIS A 57 9.21 17.05 -3.18
C HIS A 57 10.72 17.06 -2.87
N ARG A 58 11.53 16.22 -3.54
CA ARG A 58 13.01 16.26 -3.44
C ARG A 58 13.67 17.07 -4.56
N SER A 59 12.94 17.49 -5.60
CA SER A 59 13.48 18.38 -6.65
C SER A 59 13.61 19.85 -6.22
N THR A 60 12.99 20.26 -5.10
CA THR A 60 13.06 21.67 -4.62
C THR A 60 14.08 21.93 -3.52
N ARG A 61 14.97 20.97 -3.21
CA ARG A 61 16.08 21.22 -2.28
C ARG A 61 17.36 21.47 -3.08
N THR A 62 17.46 22.69 -3.63
CA THR A 62 18.75 23.33 -3.94
C THR A 62 19.43 23.76 -2.65
#